data_AF-Q4CQP8-F1
#
_entry.id   AF-Q4CQP8-F1
#
_cell.length_a   1.000
_cell.length_b   1.000
_cell.length_c   1.000
_cell.angle_alpha   90.00
_cell.angle_beta   90.00
_cell.angle_gamma   90.00
#
_symmetry.space_group_name_H-M   'P 1'
#
loop_
_entity.id
_entity.type
_entity.pdbx_description
1 polymer ?
#
loop_
_entity_poly.entity_id
_entity_poly.type
_entity_poly.pdbx_seq_one_letter_code
_entity_poly.pdbx_strand_id
1 'polypeptide(L)'
;MFMLEGLYESVYDARWSHVMEVSDDTEMGMKVKEGEPPQSWNYKAVGRTLEKDDGVQQSGEAPPRLMVLTSDKGWPYTLNAPHGCGNDLCVNCEVERVWQIVKGDLTKWFSNFHLTFNPSPRRRLLIGTPGIGKSMNAGSYLLYQLLHCDVAKLQVVVHCFGEDAYVFDKTTKTVTQYVGNKISKNVLGGLRQRGMKGYIIYDVAKEGTPPDTGFAPSTGWGMIVVSSPEVSNYDEWETQLKASRIIMNCPDEVDVKAMCAWMKRGLEPDKQAEYWRMVEKHMEKVGPIPRHIFDEDDYIDRMSAVDDALLSIKPTDVGEHFTLRGSKLWYSEDPSHKLLKVVREITEKGA
;
A
#
# COMPACT_ATOMS: atom_id res chain seq x y z
N MET A 1 16.88 20.46 1.38
CA MET A 1 16.36 20.16 0.02
C MET A 1 17.46 19.41 -0.70
N PHE A 2 17.17 18.23 -1.22
CA PHE A 2 18.14 17.40 -1.92
C PHE A 2 17.56 16.99 -3.27
N MET A 3 18.28 17.23 -4.36
CA MET A 3 17.90 16.67 -5.66
C MET A 3 18.42 15.24 -5.76
N LEU A 4 17.55 14.31 -6.13
CA LEU A 4 17.86 12.89 -6.22
C LEU A 4 18.03 12.52 -7.70
N GLU A 5 19.23 12.77 -8.22
CA GLU A 5 19.56 12.54 -9.63
C GLU A 5 19.28 11.09 -10.05
N GLY A 6 18.60 10.90 -11.17
CA GLY A 6 18.25 9.59 -11.75
C GLY A 6 17.19 8.78 -10.99
N LEU A 7 16.67 9.27 -9.86
CA LEU A 7 15.61 8.56 -9.13
C LEU A 7 14.28 8.59 -9.90
N TYR A 8 14.01 9.67 -10.66
CA TYR A 8 12.79 9.77 -11.46
C TYR A 8 12.76 8.63 -12.49
N GLU A 9 13.82 8.52 -13.29
CA GLU A 9 13.99 7.49 -14.32
C GLU A 9 13.98 6.10 -13.70
N SER A 10 14.67 5.89 -12.58
CA SER A 10 14.69 4.58 -11.92
C SER A 10 13.31 4.09 -11.50
N VAL A 11 12.45 4.99 -11.00
CA VAL A 11 11.07 4.64 -10.61
C VAL A 11 10.19 4.52 -11.85
N TYR A 12 10.29 5.44 -12.81
CA TYR A 12 9.47 5.46 -14.03
C TYR A 12 9.76 4.27 -14.95
N ASP A 13 11.03 3.87 -15.07
CA ASP A 13 11.49 2.76 -15.91
C ASP A 13 11.67 1.46 -15.11
N ALA A 14 11.02 1.35 -13.93
CA ALA A 14 11.09 0.16 -13.10
C ALA A 14 10.67 -1.09 -13.90
N ARG A 15 11.49 -2.15 -13.79
CA ARG A 15 11.33 -3.37 -14.59
C ARG A 15 10.27 -4.27 -14.00
N TRP A 16 9.40 -4.78 -14.87
CA TRP A 16 8.38 -5.73 -14.48
C TRP A 16 8.91 -7.16 -14.40
N SER A 17 8.37 -7.91 -13.46
CA SER A 17 8.43 -9.36 -13.39
C SER A 17 7.13 -9.87 -12.76
N HIS A 18 6.85 -11.16 -12.88
CA HIS A 18 5.66 -11.74 -12.29
C HIS A 18 5.89 -13.20 -11.88
N VAL A 19 5.09 -13.65 -10.92
CA VAL A 19 5.06 -15.02 -10.43
C VAL A 19 3.68 -15.59 -10.71
N MET A 20 3.67 -16.77 -11.32
CA MET A 20 2.45 -17.51 -11.63
C MET A 20 2.45 -18.82 -10.87
N GLU A 21 1.25 -19.27 -10.52
CA GLU A 21 1.05 -20.62 -10.02
C GLU A 21 1.12 -21.62 -11.17
N VAL A 22 1.84 -22.72 -10.96
CA VAL A 22 1.98 -23.81 -11.93
C VAL A 22 1.65 -25.14 -11.24
N SER A 23 1.06 -26.07 -11.99
CA SER A 23 0.71 -27.41 -11.49
C SER A 23 1.90 -28.37 -11.39
N ASP A 24 3.13 -27.85 -11.42
CA ASP A 24 4.34 -28.68 -11.40
C ASP A 24 4.51 -29.35 -10.04
N ASP A 25 5.07 -30.57 -10.01
CA ASP A 25 5.33 -31.36 -8.78
C ASP A 25 6.37 -30.73 -7.83
N THR A 26 6.80 -29.49 -8.08
CA THR A 26 7.67 -28.74 -7.18
C THR A 26 6.88 -28.27 -5.96
N GLU A 27 7.45 -28.43 -4.76
CA GLU A 27 6.79 -28.03 -3.49
C GLU A 27 6.34 -26.56 -3.50
N MET A 28 7.04 -25.70 -4.26
CA MET A 28 6.65 -24.30 -4.41
C MET A 28 5.44 -24.12 -5.33
N GLY A 29 5.31 -24.87 -6.42
CA GLY A 29 4.22 -24.68 -7.40
C GLY A 29 4.17 -23.27 -8.01
N MET A 30 5.32 -22.58 -8.05
CA MET A 30 5.43 -21.18 -8.47
C MET A 30 6.49 -21.02 -9.56
N LYS A 31 6.15 -20.30 -10.62
CA LYS A 31 7.06 -19.98 -11.73
C LYS A 31 7.27 -18.48 -11.84
N VAL A 32 8.52 -18.06 -11.79
CA VAL A 32 8.95 -16.67 -11.98
C VAL A 32 9.17 -16.41 -13.48
N LYS A 33 8.66 -15.28 -13.97
CA LYS A 33 8.87 -14.79 -15.34
C LYS A 33 9.27 -13.31 -15.30
N GLU A 34 10.18 -12.93 -16.19
CA GLU A 34 10.51 -11.52 -16.44
C GLU A 34 9.47 -10.88 -17.35
N GLY A 35 9.24 -9.58 -17.18
CA GLY A 35 8.28 -8.79 -17.95
C GLY A 35 6.93 -8.61 -17.28
N GLU A 36 6.13 -7.72 -17.87
CA GLU A 36 4.75 -7.47 -17.45
C GLU A 36 3.89 -8.71 -17.73
N PRO A 37 3.01 -9.13 -16.80
CA PRO A 37 2.14 -10.26 -17.05
C PRO A 37 1.17 -9.95 -18.20
N PRO A 38 0.81 -10.94 -19.03
CA PRO A 38 -0.08 -10.72 -20.17
C PRO A 38 -1.50 -10.33 -19.76
N GLN A 39 -1.92 -10.71 -18.56
CA GLN A 39 -3.21 -10.37 -17.97
C GLN A 39 -3.02 -9.97 -16.50
N SER A 40 -3.81 -9.00 -16.03
CA SER A 40 -3.88 -8.62 -14.63
C SER A 40 -5.16 -9.21 -14.00
N TRP A 41 -5.31 -9.05 -12.68
CA TRP A 41 -6.52 -9.45 -11.99
C TRP A 41 -7.75 -8.70 -12.52
N ASN A 42 -8.85 -9.43 -12.67
CA ASN A 42 -10.14 -8.85 -12.98
C ASN A 42 -10.84 -8.44 -11.69
N TYR A 43 -11.58 -7.33 -11.76
CA TYR A 43 -12.36 -6.84 -10.63
C TYR A 43 -13.79 -6.53 -11.03
N LYS A 44 -14.73 -6.86 -10.16
CA LYS A 44 -16.14 -6.46 -10.23
C LYS A 44 -16.45 -5.40 -9.19
N ALA A 45 -17.36 -4.49 -9.52
CA ALA A 45 -17.84 -3.51 -8.56
C ALA A 45 -18.84 -4.17 -7.59
N VAL A 46 -18.61 -4.01 -6.29
CA VAL A 46 -19.55 -4.41 -5.24
C VAL A 46 -19.76 -3.20 -4.33
N GLY A 47 -20.94 -2.60 -4.44
CA GLY A 47 -21.25 -1.33 -3.78
C GLY A 47 -20.27 -0.22 -4.14
N ARG A 48 -19.49 0.23 -3.15
CA ARG A 48 -18.48 1.30 -3.30
C ARG A 48 -17.04 0.79 -3.37
N THR A 49 -16.84 -0.53 -3.38
CA THR A 49 -15.53 -1.17 -3.49
C THR A 49 -15.45 -2.01 -4.76
N LEU A 50 -14.24 -2.50 -5.04
CA LEU A 50 -13.97 -3.54 -6.02
C LEU A 50 -13.73 -4.86 -5.29
N GLU A 51 -14.08 -5.96 -5.94
CA GLU A 51 -13.72 -7.32 -5.53
C GLU A 51 -13.04 -8.04 -6.69
N LYS A 52 -12.11 -8.93 -6.37
CA LYS A 52 -11.48 -9.80 -7.36
C LYS A 52 -12.57 -10.69 -7.98
N ASP A 53 -12.60 -10.74 -9.30
CA ASP A 53 -13.54 -11.56 -10.05
C ASP A 53 -12.88 -12.86 -10.49
N ASP A 54 -12.85 -13.83 -9.56
CA ASP A 54 -12.27 -15.16 -9.79
C ASP A 54 -13.17 -16.06 -10.67
N GLY A 55 -14.43 -15.67 -10.90
CA GLY A 55 -15.43 -16.50 -11.60
C GLY A 55 -15.48 -16.31 -13.11
N VAL A 56 -14.83 -15.27 -13.64
CA VAL A 56 -14.77 -15.05 -15.10
C VAL A 56 -13.87 -16.12 -15.69
N GLN A 57 -14.44 -16.98 -16.54
CA GLN A 57 -13.68 -17.93 -17.35
C GLN A 57 -12.70 -17.13 -18.22
N GLN A 58 -11.45 -17.03 -17.77
CA GLN A 58 -10.47 -16.19 -18.43
C GLN A 58 -10.06 -16.87 -19.74
N SER A 59 -10.41 -16.25 -20.86
CA SER A 59 -9.83 -16.61 -22.15
C SER A 59 -8.38 -16.10 -22.18
N GLY A 60 -7.46 -16.86 -21.58
CA GLY A 60 -6.06 -16.47 -21.48
C GLY A 60 -5.25 -17.29 -20.49
N GLU A 61 -3.97 -16.91 -20.37
CA GLU A 61 -3.09 -17.42 -19.32
C GLU A 61 -3.62 -16.97 -17.95
N ALA A 62 -3.47 -17.82 -16.92
CA ALA A 62 -3.93 -17.51 -15.57
C ALA A 62 -3.33 -16.17 -15.08
N PRO A 63 -4.07 -15.39 -14.28
CA PRO A 63 -3.56 -14.13 -13.78
C PRO A 63 -2.36 -14.41 -12.85
N PRO A 64 -1.41 -13.47 -12.73
CA PRO A 64 -0.27 -13.64 -11.84
C PRO A 64 -0.77 -13.79 -10.39
N ARG A 65 0.01 -14.50 -9.56
CA ARG A 65 -0.14 -14.46 -8.10
C ARG A 65 0.59 -13.26 -7.50
N LEU A 66 1.65 -12.83 -8.16
CA LEU A 66 2.42 -11.67 -7.76
C LEU A 66 2.97 -10.95 -9.00
N MET A 67 2.86 -9.63 -9.04
CA MET A 67 3.68 -8.80 -9.91
C MET A 67 4.79 -8.15 -9.09
N VAL A 68 5.94 -7.91 -9.71
CA VAL A 68 7.07 -7.25 -9.09
C VAL A 68 7.57 -6.13 -9.97
N LEU A 69 7.82 -4.98 -9.35
CA LEU A 69 8.50 -3.85 -9.97
C LEU A 69 9.87 -3.65 -9.33
N THR A 70 10.92 -3.70 -10.12
CA THR A 70 12.29 -3.50 -9.66
C THR A 70 12.81 -2.14 -10.10
N SER A 71 13.12 -1.27 -9.14
CA SER A 71 13.75 0.04 -9.37
C SER A 71 15.22 -0.02 -8.98
N ASP A 72 16.14 0.27 -9.91
CA ASP A 72 17.58 0.10 -9.68
C ASP A 72 18.13 0.97 -8.53
N LYS A 73 17.54 2.14 -8.30
CA LYS A 73 17.84 3.06 -7.17
C LYS A 73 16.89 2.87 -5.98
N GLY A 74 16.02 1.88 -6.03
CA GLY A 74 15.01 1.63 -4.99
C GLY A 74 13.81 2.59 -5.08
N TRP A 75 13.07 2.65 -3.98
CA TRP A 75 11.82 3.40 -3.88
C TRP A 75 11.94 4.46 -2.78
N PRO A 76 11.19 5.58 -2.83
CA PRO A 76 11.21 6.57 -1.76
C PRO A 76 10.99 5.97 -0.36
N TYR A 77 10.18 4.91 -0.24
CA TYR A 77 10.02 4.17 1.01
C TYR A 77 11.32 3.51 1.48
N THR A 78 12.03 2.80 0.59
CA THR A 78 13.26 2.07 0.94
C THR A 78 14.42 3.00 1.27
N LEU A 79 14.43 4.20 0.70
CA LEU A 79 15.41 5.25 1.04
C LEU A 79 15.25 5.82 2.46
N ASN A 80 14.06 5.73 3.06
CA ASN A 80 13.79 6.22 4.42
C ASN A 80 13.78 5.09 5.47
N ALA A 81 13.82 3.83 5.06
CA ALA A 81 13.82 2.70 5.97
C ALA A 81 15.25 2.31 6.38
N PRO A 82 15.54 2.05 7.67
CA PRO A 82 16.82 1.47 8.06
C PRO A 82 16.92 0.07 7.48
N HIS A 83 17.93 -0.14 6.63
CA HIS A 83 18.42 -1.45 6.17
C HIS A 83 17.56 -2.14 5.09
N GLY A 84 18.05 -2.07 3.85
CA GLY A 84 18.01 -3.21 2.93
C GLY A 84 16.63 -3.69 2.43
N CYS A 85 15.56 -2.90 2.57
CA CYS A 85 14.35 -3.16 1.82
C CYS A 85 14.72 -3.11 0.33
N GLY A 86 14.76 -4.28 -0.30
CA GLY A 86 15.32 -4.44 -1.64
C GLY A 86 14.69 -3.52 -2.67
N ASN A 87 15.26 -3.55 -3.87
CA ASN A 87 14.79 -2.76 -5.00
C ASN A 87 13.44 -3.22 -5.57
N ASP A 88 12.89 -4.31 -5.03
CA ASP A 88 11.72 -5.02 -5.53
C ASP A 88 10.45 -4.62 -4.76
N LEU A 89 9.42 -4.24 -5.51
CA LEU A 89 8.09 -3.89 -5.04
C LEU A 89 7.11 -5.02 -5.36
N CYS A 90 6.59 -5.70 -4.34
CA CYS A 90 5.64 -6.81 -4.47
C CYS A 90 4.19 -6.28 -4.59
N VAL A 91 3.54 -6.55 -5.72
CA VAL A 91 2.17 -6.14 -6.03
C VAL A 91 1.29 -7.38 -6.13
N ASN A 92 0.38 -7.57 -5.18
CA ASN A 92 -0.64 -8.62 -5.23
C ASN A 92 -2.01 -8.04 -5.65
N CYS A 93 -3.03 -8.89 -5.65
CA CYS A 93 -4.37 -8.48 -6.05
C CYS A 93 -4.97 -7.38 -5.16
N GLU A 94 -4.64 -7.31 -3.87
CA GLU A 94 -5.14 -6.25 -2.98
C GLU A 94 -4.43 -4.91 -3.21
N VAL A 95 -3.12 -4.92 -3.51
CA VAL A 95 -2.38 -3.71 -3.90
C VAL A 95 -2.90 -3.16 -5.23
N GLU A 96 -3.08 -4.03 -6.23
CA GLU A 96 -3.65 -3.63 -7.52
C GLU A 96 -5.08 -3.09 -7.35
N ARG A 97 -5.89 -3.67 -6.47
CA ARG A 97 -7.24 -3.18 -6.17
C ARG A 97 -7.24 -1.75 -5.64
N VAL A 98 -6.29 -1.40 -4.76
CA VAL A 98 -6.13 -0.03 -4.27
C VAL A 98 -5.89 0.92 -5.44
N TRP A 99 -4.99 0.56 -6.36
CA TRP A 99 -4.74 1.34 -7.57
C TRP A 99 -5.99 1.46 -8.45
N GLN A 100 -6.73 0.38 -8.71
CA GLN A 100 -7.94 0.43 -9.53
C GLN A 100 -9.00 1.38 -8.96
N ILE A 101 -9.14 1.44 -7.63
CA ILE A 101 -10.04 2.40 -6.97
C ILE A 101 -9.57 3.84 -7.22
N VAL A 102 -8.27 4.12 -7.00
CA VAL A 102 -7.69 5.45 -7.21
C VAL A 102 -7.77 5.86 -8.69
N LYS A 103 -7.46 4.96 -9.61
CA LYS A 103 -7.59 5.12 -11.06
C LYS A 103 -9.02 5.48 -11.46
N GLY A 104 -10.02 4.86 -10.85
CA GLY A 104 -11.44 5.21 -11.05
C GLY A 104 -11.76 6.65 -10.64
N ASP A 105 -11.21 7.13 -9.53
CA ASP A 105 -11.40 8.53 -9.09
C ASP A 105 -10.68 9.53 -9.99
N LEU A 106 -9.46 9.19 -10.41
CA LEU A 106 -8.68 10.00 -11.36
C LEU A 106 -9.38 10.09 -12.70
N THR A 107 -9.91 8.98 -13.20
CA THR A 107 -10.64 8.93 -14.48
C THR A 107 -11.85 9.85 -14.42
N LYS A 108 -12.65 9.76 -13.35
CA LYS A 108 -13.80 10.66 -13.14
C LYS A 108 -13.38 12.13 -13.08
N TRP A 109 -12.28 12.42 -12.39
CA TRP A 109 -11.75 13.78 -12.30
C TRP A 109 -11.29 14.31 -13.66
N PHE A 110 -10.56 13.50 -14.43
CA PHE A 110 -10.04 13.88 -15.75
C PHE A 110 -11.13 13.99 -16.83
N SER A 111 -12.25 13.27 -16.71
CA SER A 111 -13.38 13.36 -17.63
C SER A 111 -14.28 14.58 -17.39
N ASN A 112 -14.14 15.25 -16.25
CA ASN A 112 -14.99 16.40 -15.91
C ASN A 112 -14.54 17.64 -16.70
N PHE A 113 -15.08 17.80 -17.92
CA PHE A 113 -14.92 19.02 -18.73
C PHE A 113 -15.41 20.29 -18.01
N HIS A 114 -16.35 20.15 -17.09
CA HIS A 114 -16.83 21.21 -16.22
C HIS A 114 -16.24 21.05 -14.82
N LEU A 115 -15.11 21.71 -14.56
CA LEU A 115 -14.44 21.78 -13.24
C LEU A 115 -15.36 22.29 -12.11
N THR A 116 -16.55 22.79 -12.43
CA THR A 116 -17.55 23.29 -11.50
C THR A 116 -18.11 22.23 -10.54
N PHE A 117 -18.10 20.94 -10.90
CA PHE A 117 -18.77 19.91 -10.08
C PHE A 117 -17.83 19.04 -9.24
N ASN A 118 -16.56 18.89 -9.62
CA ASN A 118 -15.57 18.16 -8.81
C ASN A 118 -14.17 18.72 -9.08
N PRO A 119 -13.70 19.67 -8.24
CA PRO A 119 -12.41 20.32 -8.46
C PRO A 119 -11.20 19.41 -8.18
N SER A 120 -11.42 18.23 -7.60
CA SER A 120 -10.40 17.27 -7.20
C SER A 120 -10.95 15.84 -7.29
N PRO A 121 -10.08 14.82 -7.44
CA PRO A 121 -10.51 13.44 -7.30
C PRO A 121 -10.86 13.17 -5.83
N ARG A 122 -11.61 12.09 -5.59
CA ARG A 122 -12.04 11.72 -4.24
C ARG A 122 -10.82 11.50 -3.34
N ARG A 123 -10.86 12.08 -2.14
CA ARG A 123 -9.83 11.86 -1.12
C ARG A 123 -9.98 10.46 -0.54
N ARG A 124 -8.87 9.73 -0.45
CA ARG A 124 -8.84 8.34 -0.01
C ARG A 124 -8.06 8.18 1.28
N LEU A 125 -8.48 7.20 2.09
CA LEU A 125 -7.78 6.76 3.28
C LEU A 125 -7.53 5.26 3.15
N LEU A 126 -6.28 4.84 3.06
CA LEU A 126 -5.86 3.45 3.00
C LEU A 126 -5.54 2.95 4.41
N ILE A 127 -6.35 2.00 4.87
CA ILE A 127 -6.18 1.31 6.15
C ILE A 127 -6.10 -0.19 5.94
N GLY A 128 -5.53 -0.89 6.90
CA GLY A 128 -5.34 -2.34 6.88
C GLY A 128 -4.38 -2.74 7.99
N THR A 129 -4.22 -4.05 8.19
CA THR A 129 -3.36 -4.61 9.25
C THR A 129 -1.94 -3.99 9.21
N PRO A 130 -1.33 -3.61 10.35
CA PRO A 130 0.04 -3.15 10.38
C PRO A 130 1.01 -4.20 9.78
N GLY A 131 2.02 -3.77 9.03
CA GLY A 131 3.04 -4.67 8.47
C GLY A 131 2.67 -5.40 7.17
N ILE A 132 1.48 -5.19 6.60
CA ILE A 132 1.06 -5.86 5.35
C ILE A 132 1.59 -5.24 4.04
N GLY A 133 2.45 -4.22 4.14
CA GLY A 133 2.97 -3.52 2.95
C GLY A 133 2.09 -2.39 2.42
N LYS A 134 1.26 -1.72 3.25
CA LYS A 134 0.50 -0.53 2.80
C LYS A 134 1.43 0.58 2.28
N SER A 135 2.41 0.95 3.08
CA SER A 135 3.42 1.97 2.78
C SER A 135 4.37 1.52 1.67
N MET A 136 5.04 0.38 1.94
CA MET A 136 6.06 -0.18 1.05
C MET A 136 5.46 -0.56 -0.30
N ASN A 137 4.37 -1.33 -0.31
CA ASN A 137 3.82 -1.87 -1.54
C ASN A 137 2.77 -0.95 -2.18
N ALA A 138 1.65 -0.70 -1.50
CA ALA A 138 0.58 0.09 -2.10
C ALA A 138 0.97 1.56 -2.33
N GLY A 139 1.67 2.20 -1.40
CA GLY A 139 2.17 3.57 -1.56
C GLY A 139 3.13 3.70 -2.74
N SER A 140 4.15 2.84 -2.82
CA SER A 140 5.12 2.85 -3.92
C SER A 140 4.49 2.49 -5.27
N TYR A 141 3.55 1.54 -5.29
CA TYR A 141 2.85 1.16 -6.51
C TYR A 141 1.94 2.29 -7.04
N LEU A 142 1.25 2.99 -6.13
CA LEU A 142 0.50 4.19 -6.49
C LEU A 142 1.42 5.26 -7.08
N LEU A 143 2.60 5.49 -6.49
CA LEU A 143 3.59 6.41 -7.03
C LEU A 143 3.96 6.03 -8.47
N TYR A 144 4.37 4.78 -8.69
CA TYR A 144 4.69 4.26 -10.03
C TYR A 144 3.56 4.56 -11.03
N GLN A 145 2.35 4.12 -10.70
CA GLN A 145 1.18 4.27 -11.57
C GLN A 145 0.80 5.74 -11.85
N LEU A 146 0.94 6.64 -10.87
CA LEU A 146 0.69 8.07 -11.03
C LEU A 146 1.73 8.76 -11.94
N LEU A 147 2.98 8.29 -11.92
CA LEU A 147 4.02 8.79 -12.84
C LEU A 147 3.71 8.42 -14.29
N HIS A 148 3.08 7.27 -14.54
CA HIS A 148 2.61 6.87 -15.88
C HIS A 148 1.30 7.51 -16.33
N CYS A 149 0.61 8.28 -15.47
CA CYS A 149 -0.54 9.07 -15.92
C CYS A 149 -0.11 10.16 -16.92
N ASP A 150 -1.04 10.65 -17.73
CA ASP A 150 -0.79 11.76 -18.65
C ASP A 150 -0.28 13.02 -17.92
N VAL A 151 0.88 13.54 -18.34
CA VAL A 151 1.52 14.73 -17.75
C VAL A 151 0.68 15.99 -17.92
N ALA A 152 -0.14 16.09 -18.97
CA ALA A 152 -1.04 17.22 -19.18
C ALA A 152 -2.19 17.26 -18.15
N LYS A 153 -2.54 16.10 -17.59
CA LYS A 153 -3.59 15.95 -16.59
C LYS A 153 -3.04 15.97 -15.16
N LEU A 154 -1.83 15.44 -14.98
CA LEU A 154 -1.17 15.29 -13.68
C LEU A 154 0.33 15.56 -13.83
N GLN A 155 0.77 16.72 -13.34
CA GLN A 155 2.14 17.21 -13.52
C GLN A 155 3.07 16.78 -12.38
N VAL A 156 2.54 16.67 -11.16
CA VAL A 156 3.35 16.41 -9.96
C VAL A 156 2.79 15.25 -9.14
N VAL A 157 3.67 14.39 -8.65
CA VAL A 157 3.33 13.38 -7.65
C VAL A 157 4.19 13.61 -6.42
N VAL A 158 3.58 13.64 -5.24
CA VAL A 158 4.28 13.87 -3.98
C VAL A 158 4.08 12.66 -3.08
N HIS A 159 5.18 12.06 -2.64
CA HIS A 159 5.16 10.96 -1.67
C HIS A 159 5.77 11.46 -0.36
N CYS A 160 4.93 11.52 0.68
CA CYS A 160 5.33 11.99 2.00
C CYS A 160 5.48 10.82 2.97
N PHE A 161 6.53 10.88 3.80
CA PHE A 161 6.75 9.97 4.93
C PHE A 161 6.91 10.82 6.18
N GLY A 162 5.80 11.03 6.89
CA GLY A 162 5.77 11.99 7.99
C GLY A 162 6.12 13.41 7.53
N GLU A 163 7.29 13.90 7.95
CA GLU A 163 7.72 15.27 7.66
C GLU A 163 8.42 15.44 6.30
N ASP A 164 8.91 14.34 5.74
CA ASP A 164 9.71 14.34 4.52
C ASP A 164 8.83 14.15 3.29
N ALA A 165 9.06 14.95 2.24
CA ALA A 165 8.30 14.91 1.01
C ALA A 165 9.22 14.73 -0.20
N TYR A 166 8.93 13.71 -1.00
CA TYR A 166 9.56 13.45 -2.29
C TYR A 166 8.64 13.98 -3.38
N VAL A 167 9.07 15.07 -4.03
CA VAL A 167 8.31 15.71 -5.10
C VAL A 167 8.86 15.26 -6.44
N PHE A 168 8.05 14.47 -7.16
CA PHE A 168 8.30 14.04 -8.52
C PHE A 168 7.63 15.02 -9.48
N ASP A 169 8.44 15.83 -10.16
CA ASP A 169 7.98 16.71 -11.23
C ASP A 169 8.10 15.97 -12.57
N LYS A 170 6.96 15.67 -13.18
CA LYS A 170 6.89 14.91 -14.44
C LYS A 170 7.21 15.77 -15.66
N THR A 171 7.17 17.10 -15.52
CA THR A 171 7.48 18.04 -16.60
C THR A 171 8.99 18.19 -16.78
N THR A 172 9.72 18.28 -15.68
CA THR A 172 11.19 18.34 -15.68
C THR A 172 11.85 16.98 -15.50
N LYS A 173 11.07 15.94 -15.17
CA LYS A 173 11.55 14.59 -14.83
C LYS A 173 12.57 14.60 -13.69
N THR A 174 12.26 15.34 -12.63
CA THR A 174 13.17 15.49 -11.47
C THR A 174 12.51 15.06 -10.19
N VAL A 175 13.31 14.55 -9.25
CA VAL A 175 12.88 14.28 -7.87
C VAL A 175 13.61 15.20 -6.91
N THR A 176 12.85 15.92 -6.10
CA THR A 176 13.40 16.74 -5.01
C THR A 176 12.85 16.27 -3.67
N GLN A 177 13.75 15.94 -2.74
CA GLN A 177 13.42 15.66 -1.35
C GLN A 177 13.42 16.96 -0.54
N TYR A 178 12.32 17.18 0.16
CA TYR A 178 12.15 18.24 1.13
C TYR A 178 12.03 17.61 2.52
N VAL A 179 12.97 17.96 3.39
CA VAL A 179 13.02 17.46 4.76
C VAL A 179 12.35 18.47 5.67
N GLY A 180 11.44 18.01 6.52
CA GLY A 180 10.74 18.84 7.49
C GLY A 180 9.39 19.41 7.02
N ASN A 181 8.41 19.32 7.92
CA ASN A 181 7.00 19.60 7.63
C ASN A 181 6.75 21.01 7.06
N LYS A 182 7.38 22.04 7.63
CA LYS A 182 7.23 23.43 7.19
C LYS A 182 7.68 23.64 5.74
N ILE A 183 8.80 23.02 5.35
CA ILE A 183 9.35 23.15 4.00
C ILE A 183 8.43 22.44 3.01
N SER A 184 8.02 21.21 3.33
CA SER A 184 7.10 20.41 2.53
C SER A 184 5.78 21.15 2.26
N LYS A 185 5.19 21.78 3.28
CA LYS A 185 3.97 22.61 3.14
C LYS A 185 4.17 23.82 2.22
N ASN A 186 5.27 24.55 2.37
CA ASN A 186 5.56 25.73 1.56
C ASN A 186 5.72 25.36 0.08
N VAL A 187 6.39 24.24 -0.21
CA VAL A 187 6.57 23.73 -1.57
C VAL A 187 5.23 23.37 -2.19
N LEU A 188 4.40 22.60 -1.48
CA LEU A 188 3.05 22.28 -1.94
C LEU A 188 2.21 23.54 -2.20
N GLY A 189 2.30 24.54 -1.32
CA GLY A 189 1.68 25.85 -1.52
C GLY A 189 2.15 26.56 -2.79
N GLY A 190 3.47 26.57 -3.04
CA GLY A 190 4.05 27.16 -4.24
C GLY A 190 3.63 26.45 -5.53
N LEU A 191 3.58 25.12 -5.54
CA LEU A 191 3.11 24.34 -6.69
C LEU A 191 1.63 24.65 -7.01
N ARG A 192 0.80 24.81 -5.97
CA ARG A 192 -0.61 25.22 -6.12
C ARG A 192 -0.74 26.62 -6.71
N GLN A 193 0.04 27.59 -6.22
CA GLN A 193 0.01 28.96 -6.73
C GLN A 193 0.40 29.06 -8.21
N ARG A 194 1.22 28.12 -8.70
CA ARG A 194 1.57 28.00 -10.11
C ARG A 194 0.48 27.31 -10.95
N GLY A 195 -0.65 26.93 -10.34
CA GLY A 195 -1.75 26.24 -11.01
C GLY A 195 -1.46 24.78 -11.37
N MET A 196 -0.41 24.18 -10.77
CA MET A 196 -0.03 22.81 -11.10
C MET A 196 -1.03 21.81 -10.52
N LYS A 197 -1.33 20.77 -11.31
CA LYS A 197 -2.15 19.63 -10.87
C LYS A 197 -1.26 18.51 -10.35
N GLY A 198 -1.61 17.93 -9.22
CA GLY A 198 -0.82 16.87 -8.65
C GLY A 198 -1.57 15.88 -7.78
N TYR A 199 -0.85 14.89 -7.27
CA TYR A 199 -1.39 13.86 -6.39
C TYR A 199 -0.46 13.65 -5.20
N ILE A 200 -1.03 13.53 -4.00
CA ILE A 200 -0.30 13.35 -2.75
C ILE A 200 -0.55 11.95 -2.21
N ILE A 201 0.51 11.21 -1.96
CA ILE A 201 0.52 9.99 -1.15
C ILE A 201 1.14 10.37 0.18
N TYR A 202 0.35 10.36 1.25
CA TYR A 202 0.81 10.75 2.57
C TYR A 202 0.86 9.54 3.50
N ASP A 203 2.06 9.12 3.86
CA ASP A 203 2.29 8.06 4.82
C ASP A 203 2.41 8.63 6.24
N VAL A 204 1.52 8.18 7.12
CA VAL A 204 1.49 8.60 8.52
C VAL A 204 2.57 7.85 9.29
N ALA A 205 3.74 8.50 9.45
CA ALA A 205 4.90 7.88 10.10
C ALA A 205 4.79 7.79 11.63
N LYS A 206 4.08 8.72 12.28
CA LYS A 206 3.97 8.78 13.75
C LYS A 206 2.53 8.64 14.21
N GLU A 207 2.30 7.67 15.08
CA GLU A 207 1.02 7.46 15.76
C GLU A 207 0.55 8.75 16.47
N GLY A 208 -0.72 9.08 16.33
CA GLY A 208 -1.37 10.28 16.83
C GLY A 208 -1.13 11.56 16.02
N THR A 209 -0.54 11.51 14.82
CA THR A 209 -0.30 12.73 14.01
C THR A 209 -0.92 12.65 12.61
N PRO A 210 -2.22 12.96 12.45
CA PRO A 210 -2.84 13.07 11.15
C PRO A 210 -2.16 14.14 10.27
N PRO A 211 -2.30 14.04 8.94
CA PRO A 211 -1.88 15.12 8.06
C PRO A 211 -2.58 16.42 8.46
N ASP A 212 -1.84 17.53 8.51
CA ASP A 212 -2.43 18.84 8.75
C ASP A 212 -3.57 19.10 7.77
N THR A 213 -4.66 19.68 8.24
CA THR A 213 -5.89 19.92 7.47
C THR A 213 -5.62 20.84 6.28
N GLY A 214 -4.66 21.77 6.39
CA GLY A 214 -4.16 22.59 5.29
C GLY A 214 -3.25 21.86 4.29
N PHE A 215 -2.79 20.66 4.64
CA PHE A 215 -1.96 19.82 3.78
C PHE A 215 -2.75 19.28 2.60
N ALA A 216 -4.02 18.91 2.80
CA ALA A 216 -4.91 18.48 1.72
C ALA A 216 -5.35 19.67 0.87
N PRO A 217 -5.04 19.72 -0.44
CA PRO A 217 -5.46 20.84 -1.28
C PRO A 217 -6.98 20.85 -1.48
N SER A 218 -7.57 22.05 -1.54
CA SER A 218 -9.00 22.25 -1.76
C SER A 218 -9.42 21.95 -3.20
N THR A 219 -8.53 22.20 -4.18
CA THR A 219 -8.79 22.04 -5.62
C THR A 219 -7.54 21.58 -6.36
N GLY A 220 -7.71 20.95 -7.53
CA GLY A 220 -6.62 20.64 -8.47
C GLY A 220 -5.72 19.46 -8.08
N TRP A 221 -5.96 18.83 -6.93
CA TRP A 221 -5.09 17.78 -6.42
C TRP A 221 -5.84 16.62 -5.81
N GLY A 222 -5.34 15.41 -6.06
CA GLY A 222 -5.75 14.21 -5.34
C GLY A 222 -4.91 13.95 -4.10
N MET A 223 -5.47 13.21 -3.15
CA MET A 223 -4.75 12.81 -1.95
C MET A 223 -5.23 11.44 -1.46
N ILE A 224 -4.27 10.58 -1.14
CA ILE A 224 -4.46 9.36 -0.37
C ILE A 224 -3.62 9.43 0.91
N VAL A 225 -4.24 9.14 2.04
CA VAL A 225 -3.54 8.97 3.32
C VAL A 225 -3.36 7.48 3.55
N VAL A 226 -2.13 7.05 3.80
CA VAL A 226 -1.77 5.68 4.18
C VAL A 226 -1.52 5.71 5.68
N SER A 227 -2.34 5.00 6.45
CA SER A 227 -2.30 5.07 7.91
C SER A 227 -2.32 3.69 8.55
N SER A 228 -1.78 3.59 9.76
CA SER A 228 -2.13 2.50 10.68
C SER A 228 -3.65 2.53 10.97
N PRO A 229 -4.25 1.40 11.41
CA PRO A 229 -5.69 1.31 11.65
C PRO A 229 -6.13 2.03 12.94
N GLU A 230 -5.21 2.57 13.73
CA GLU A 230 -5.54 3.33 14.91
C GLU A 230 -6.24 4.64 14.51
N VAL A 231 -7.45 4.84 15.03
CA VAL A 231 -8.40 5.86 14.54
C VAL A 231 -7.90 7.29 14.76
N SER A 232 -7.15 7.53 15.85
CA SER A 232 -6.52 8.82 16.17
C SER A 232 -5.57 9.34 15.06
N ASN A 233 -5.08 8.46 14.19
CA ASN A 233 -4.18 8.82 13.10
C ASN A 233 -4.87 9.51 11.92
N TYR A 234 -6.20 9.44 11.83
CA TYR A 234 -6.90 9.89 10.63
C TYR A 234 -8.34 10.36 10.85
N ASP A 235 -8.96 10.14 12.00
CA ASP A 235 -10.40 10.39 12.19
C ASP A 235 -10.80 11.84 11.98
N GLU A 236 -10.02 12.77 12.51
CA GLU A 236 -10.22 14.20 12.30
C GLU A 236 -10.11 14.55 10.82
N TRP A 237 -9.04 14.08 10.17
CA TRP A 237 -8.77 14.32 8.75
C TRP A 237 -9.87 13.73 7.85
N GLU A 238 -10.27 12.49 8.12
CA GLU A 238 -11.30 11.77 7.39
C GLU A 238 -12.65 12.49 7.50
N THR A 239 -13.03 12.89 8.72
CA THR A 239 -14.30 13.56 9.00
C THR A 239 -14.36 14.92 8.31
N GLN A 240 -13.30 15.72 8.46
CA GLN A 240 -13.25 17.06 7.89
C GLN A 240 -13.23 17.05 6.37
N LEU A 241 -12.47 16.13 5.76
CA LEU A 241 -12.27 16.10 4.32
C LEU A 241 -13.20 15.13 3.59
N LYS A 242 -14.11 14.46 4.33
CA LYS A 242 -15.06 13.45 3.84
C LYS A 242 -14.36 12.37 3.02
N ALA A 243 -13.21 11.92 3.52
CA ALA A 243 -12.41 10.92 2.83
C ALA A 243 -13.15 9.58 2.75
N SER A 244 -12.90 8.82 1.69
CA SER A 244 -13.46 7.48 1.53
C SER A 244 -12.41 6.42 1.82
N ARG A 245 -12.71 5.53 2.77
CA ARG A 245 -11.83 4.43 3.16
C ARG A 245 -11.62 3.42 2.04
N ILE A 246 -10.41 2.89 1.97
CA ILE A 246 -10.02 1.68 1.28
C ILE A 246 -9.44 0.76 2.35
N ILE A 247 -10.13 -0.35 2.63
CA ILE A 247 -9.64 -1.37 3.56
C ILE A 247 -8.89 -2.40 2.73
N MET A 248 -7.58 -2.50 2.93
CA MET A 248 -6.71 -3.48 2.29
C MET A 248 -6.61 -4.73 3.16
N ASN A 249 -6.96 -5.88 2.59
CA ASN A 249 -6.79 -7.16 3.28
C ASN A 249 -5.31 -7.55 3.32
N CYS A 250 -4.96 -8.44 4.26
CA CYS A 250 -3.68 -9.14 4.20
C CYS A 250 -3.58 -9.95 2.90
N PRO A 251 -2.37 -10.19 2.36
CA PRO A 251 -2.17 -11.22 1.35
C PRO A 251 -2.69 -12.57 1.85
N ASP A 252 -3.14 -13.41 0.93
CA ASP A 252 -3.42 -14.81 1.27
C ASP A 252 -2.13 -15.65 1.28
N GLU A 253 -2.24 -16.92 1.66
CA GLU A 253 -1.10 -17.83 1.73
C GLU A 253 -0.42 -18.03 0.37
N VAL A 254 -1.20 -18.09 -0.70
CA VAL A 254 -0.70 -18.31 -2.06
C VAL A 254 0.06 -17.07 -2.55
N ASP A 255 -0.43 -15.87 -2.23
CA ASP A 255 0.26 -14.60 -2.46
C ASP A 255 1.61 -14.57 -1.72
N VAL A 256 1.65 -14.97 -0.45
CA VAL A 256 2.90 -15.04 0.34
C VAL A 256 3.85 -16.08 -0.24
N LYS A 257 3.35 -17.24 -0.66
CA LYS A 257 4.13 -18.28 -1.32
C LYS A 257 4.78 -17.79 -2.61
N ALA A 258 4.04 -16.99 -3.39
CA ALA A 258 4.57 -16.32 -4.58
C ALA A 258 5.67 -15.29 -4.23
N MET A 259 5.53 -14.55 -3.13
CA MET A 259 6.60 -13.66 -2.63
C MET A 259 7.84 -14.45 -2.24
N CYS A 260 7.70 -15.60 -1.57
CA CYS A 260 8.81 -16.47 -1.20
C CYS A 260 9.55 -16.99 -2.44
N ALA A 261 8.80 -17.46 -3.45
CA ALA A 261 9.36 -17.92 -4.72
C ALA A 261 10.14 -16.80 -5.43
N TRP A 262 9.63 -15.55 -5.39
CA TRP A 262 10.36 -14.40 -5.92
C TRP A 262 11.63 -14.10 -5.11
N MET A 263 11.54 -13.99 -3.78
CA MET A 263 12.67 -13.64 -2.92
C MET A 263 13.80 -14.66 -2.95
N LYS A 264 13.47 -15.94 -3.14
CA LYS A 264 14.42 -17.06 -3.18
C LYS A 264 14.64 -17.60 -4.60
N ARG A 265 14.24 -16.85 -5.63
CA ARG A 265 14.50 -17.19 -7.03
C ARG A 265 16.00 -17.43 -7.24
N GLY A 266 16.33 -18.48 -7.98
CA GLY A 266 17.72 -18.87 -8.26
C GLY A 266 18.39 -19.73 -7.19
N LEU A 267 17.73 -20.00 -6.05
CA LEU A 267 18.16 -21.06 -5.14
C LEU A 267 17.71 -22.44 -5.64
N GLU A 268 18.40 -23.49 -5.18
CA GLU A 268 17.97 -24.87 -5.40
C GLU A 268 16.55 -25.11 -4.85
N PRO A 269 15.73 -25.96 -5.51
CA PRO A 269 14.34 -26.21 -5.11
C PRO A 269 14.18 -26.56 -3.62
N ASP A 270 15.07 -27.40 -3.08
CA ASP A 270 15.02 -27.82 -1.67
C ASP A 270 15.19 -26.64 -0.69
N LYS A 271 16.03 -25.66 -1.04
CA LYS A 271 16.24 -24.46 -0.21
C LYS A 271 15.06 -23.50 -0.29
N GLN A 272 14.41 -23.42 -1.46
CA GLN A 272 13.18 -22.63 -1.60
C GLN A 272 12.06 -23.24 -0.77
N ALA A 273 11.93 -24.57 -0.79
CA ALA A 273 10.98 -25.32 0.02
C ALA A 273 11.25 -25.17 1.53
N GLU A 274 12.49 -25.29 1.97
CA GLU A 274 12.88 -25.07 3.37
C GLU A 274 12.50 -23.66 3.84
N TYR A 275 12.79 -22.64 3.02
CA TYR A 275 12.40 -21.27 3.32
C TYR A 275 10.88 -21.11 3.39
N TRP A 276 10.13 -21.72 2.48
CA TRP A 276 8.67 -21.70 2.51
C TRP A 276 8.11 -22.34 3.78
N ARG A 277 8.61 -23.51 4.21
CA ARG A 277 8.16 -24.17 5.46
C ARG A 277 8.40 -23.30 6.70
N MET A 278 9.49 -22.55 6.74
CA MET A 278 9.76 -21.58 7.80
C MET A 278 8.69 -20.46 7.77
N VAL A 279 8.44 -19.87 6.61
CA VAL A 279 7.43 -18.80 6.45
C VAL A 279 6.03 -19.29 6.79
N GLU A 280 5.67 -20.49 6.37
CA GLU A 280 4.38 -21.14 6.67
C GLU A 280 4.20 -21.31 8.18
N LYS A 281 5.21 -21.83 8.88
CA LYS A 281 5.22 -21.93 10.35
C LYS A 281 5.06 -20.58 11.04
N HIS A 282 5.69 -19.52 10.52
CA HIS A 282 5.50 -18.16 11.06
C HIS A 282 4.06 -17.68 10.85
N MET A 283 3.52 -17.89 9.65
CA MET A 283 2.15 -17.53 9.31
C MET A 283 1.10 -18.21 10.19
N GLU A 284 1.31 -19.47 10.61
CA GLU A 284 0.41 -20.14 11.54
C GLU A 284 0.26 -19.40 12.88
N LYS A 285 1.29 -18.65 13.30
CA LYS A 285 1.32 -17.94 14.59
C LYS A 285 0.90 -16.48 14.48
N VAL A 286 1.42 -15.76 13.48
CA VAL A 286 1.22 -14.30 13.36
C VAL A 286 0.34 -13.90 12.17
N GLY A 287 -0.10 -14.86 11.36
CA GLY A 287 -0.83 -14.64 10.12
C GLY A 287 0.06 -14.21 8.95
N PRO A 288 -0.53 -14.01 7.75
CA PRO A 288 0.19 -13.58 6.55
C PRO A 288 0.54 -12.09 6.60
N ILE A 289 1.44 -11.71 7.51
CA ILE A 289 1.94 -10.34 7.68
C ILE A 289 3.40 -10.29 7.20
N PRO A 290 3.67 -9.88 5.94
CA PRO A 290 5.00 -9.81 5.34
C PRO A 290 6.13 -9.34 6.25
N ARG A 291 5.90 -8.27 7.05
CA ARG A 291 6.90 -7.72 7.96
C ARG A 291 7.46 -8.71 8.99
N HIS A 292 6.72 -9.76 9.34
CA HIS A 292 7.04 -10.62 10.48
C HIS A 292 7.25 -12.09 10.12
N ILE A 293 7.12 -12.45 8.84
CA ILE A 293 7.10 -13.86 8.44
C ILE A 293 8.33 -14.27 7.60
N PHE A 294 9.00 -13.31 6.97
CA PHE A 294 10.10 -13.59 6.03
C PHE A 294 11.48 -13.70 6.67
N ASP A 295 11.63 -13.20 7.89
CA ASP A 295 12.87 -13.16 8.66
C ASP A 295 12.63 -13.72 10.07
N GLU A 296 13.60 -14.48 10.58
CA GLU A 296 13.49 -15.15 11.88
C GLU A 296 13.56 -14.14 13.04
N ASP A 297 14.41 -13.12 12.96
CA ASP A 297 14.57 -12.14 14.02
C ASP A 297 13.31 -11.26 14.10
N ASP A 298 12.79 -10.79 12.96
CA ASP A 298 11.52 -10.04 12.90
C ASP A 298 10.32 -10.85 13.41
N TYR A 299 10.34 -12.18 13.20
CA TYR A 299 9.33 -13.10 13.72
C TYR A 299 9.44 -13.24 15.24
N ILE A 300 10.65 -13.46 15.78
CA ILE A 300 10.90 -13.57 17.23
C ILE A 300 10.49 -12.28 17.93
N ASP A 301 10.88 -11.12 17.41
CA ASP A 301 10.49 -9.82 17.93
C ASP A 301 8.97 -9.64 17.93
N ARG A 302 8.30 -10.12 16.87
CA ARG A 302 6.84 -10.09 16.82
C ARG A 302 6.21 -11.00 17.88
N MET A 303 6.73 -12.20 18.06
CA MET A 303 6.23 -13.14 19.07
C MET A 303 6.39 -12.57 20.48
N SER A 304 7.55 -11.99 20.79
CA SER A 304 7.77 -11.30 22.08
C SER A 304 6.75 -10.17 22.28
N ALA A 305 6.52 -9.34 21.25
CA ALA A 305 5.54 -8.26 21.35
C ALA A 305 4.09 -8.76 21.49
N VAL A 306 3.76 -9.92 20.91
CA VAL A 306 2.46 -10.58 21.08
C VAL A 306 2.32 -11.11 22.50
N ASP A 307 3.34 -11.77 23.04
CA ASP A 307 3.34 -12.29 24.40
C ASP A 307 3.22 -11.16 25.43
N ASP A 308 3.99 -10.08 25.27
CA ASP A 308 3.90 -8.88 26.11
C ASP A 308 2.50 -8.26 26.06
N ALA A 309 1.92 -8.15 24.86
CA ALA A 309 0.55 -7.66 24.70
C ALA A 309 -0.47 -8.58 25.40
N LEU A 310 -0.35 -9.90 25.25
CA LEU A 310 -1.24 -10.87 25.89
C LEU A 310 -1.14 -10.83 27.42
N LEU A 311 0.06 -10.66 27.97
CA LEU A 311 0.30 -10.52 29.41
C LEU A 311 -0.24 -9.19 29.97
N SER A 312 -0.37 -8.17 29.12
CA SER A 312 -0.84 -6.85 29.51
C SER A 312 -2.37 -6.74 29.51
N ILE A 313 -3.08 -7.66 28.83
CA ILE A 313 -4.55 -7.74 28.83
C ILE A 313 -5.05 -8.05 30.24
N LYS A 314 -5.84 -7.14 30.80
CA LYS A 314 -6.60 -7.39 32.02
C LYS A 314 -7.94 -8.04 31.68
N PRO A 315 -8.56 -8.78 32.63
CA PRO A 315 -9.90 -9.33 32.44
C PRO A 315 -10.97 -8.29 32.08
N THR A 316 -10.81 -7.04 32.52
CA THR A 316 -11.67 -5.91 32.14
C THR A 316 -11.62 -5.61 30.64
N ASP A 317 -10.44 -5.75 30.05
CA ASP A 317 -10.15 -5.38 28.66
C ASP A 317 -10.74 -6.43 27.70
N VAL A 318 -10.88 -7.68 28.15
CA VAL A 318 -11.55 -8.77 27.39
C VAL A 318 -13.00 -8.40 27.08
N GLY A 319 -13.72 -7.85 28.07
CA GLY A 319 -15.12 -7.44 27.91
C GLY A 319 -15.27 -6.27 26.93
N GLU A 320 -14.36 -5.30 26.96
CA GLU A 320 -14.46 -4.06 26.17
C GLU A 320 -13.91 -4.22 24.74
N HIS A 321 -12.86 -5.02 24.54
CA HIS A 321 -12.14 -5.10 23.26
C HIS A 321 -12.32 -6.43 22.50
N PHE A 322 -12.60 -7.54 23.19
CA PHE A 322 -12.61 -8.88 22.55
C PHE A 322 -14.02 -9.43 22.26
N THR A 323 -15.09 -8.78 22.72
CA THR A 323 -16.49 -9.26 22.52
C THR A 323 -17.19 -8.73 21.27
N LEU A 324 -16.53 -7.93 20.42
CA LEU A 324 -17.23 -7.18 19.37
C LEU A 324 -17.11 -7.80 17.98
N ARG A 325 -18.01 -8.76 17.69
CA ARG A 325 -18.54 -8.95 16.33
C ARG A 325 -19.40 -7.72 15.99
N GLY A 326 -18.78 -6.62 15.56
CA GLY A 326 -19.50 -5.37 15.27
C GLY A 326 -18.62 -4.29 14.65
N SER A 327 -19.21 -3.42 13.83
CA SER A 327 -18.58 -2.39 13.00
C SER A 327 -18.00 -1.17 13.75
N LYS A 328 -17.64 -1.31 15.03
CA LYS A 328 -17.12 -0.18 15.82
C LYS A 328 -15.67 0.15 15.43
N LEU A 329 -15.37 1.44 15.39
CA LEU A 329 -14.04 1.98 15.11
C LEU A 329 -13.08 1.67 16.27
N TRP A 330 -11.84 1.27 15.95
CA TRP A 330 -10.82 0.95 16.95
C TRP A 330 -10.17 2.22 17.50
N TYR A 331 -10.66 2.70 18.64
CA TYR A 331 -9.98 3.72 19.45
C TYR A 331 -9.09 2.98 20.46
N SER A 332 -7.77 3.11 20.31
CA SER A 332 -6.83 2.38 21.15
C SER A 332 -6.58 3.11 22.46
N GLU A 333 -6.89 2.47 23.59
CA GLU A 333 -6.27 2.71 24.90
C GLU A 333 -5.47 1.46 25.39
N ASP A 334 -5.12 0.54 24.46
CA ASP A 334 -4.51 -0.82 24.64
C ASP A 334 -5.57 -1.91 24.99
N PRO A 335 -5.59 -3.12 24.35
CA PRO A 335 -4.45 -3.99 24.04
C PRO A 335 -4.05 -4.01 22.55
N SER A 336 -2.74 -3.91 22.37
CA SER A 336 -2.00 -3.35 21.25
C SER A 336 -2.43 -3.70 19.82
N HIS A 337 -2.07 -2.80 18.89
CA HIS A 337 -2.07 -3.04 17.45
C HIS A 337 -1.28 -4.30 17.02
N LYS A 338 -0.55 -4.95 17.93
CA LYS A 338 0.16 -6.23 17.74
C LYS A 338 -0.78 -7.45 17.70
N LEU A 339 -2.02 -7.34 18.17
CA LEU A 339 -2.98 -8.45 18.12
C LEU A 339 -4.04 -8.28 17.02
N LEU A 340 -4.07 -7.12 16.38
CA LEU A 340 -5.14 -6.74 15.46
C LEU A 340 -4.92 -7.30 14.05
N LYS A 341 -5.98 -7.88 13.47
CA LYS A 341 -6.13 -8.13 12.03
C LYS A 341 -7.30 -7.30 11.50
N VAL A 342 -7.05 -6.47 10.50
CA VAL A 342 -8.09 -5.73 9.78
C VAL A 342 -8.52 -6.55 8.58
N VAL A 343 -9.83 -6.73 8.43
CA VAL A 343 -10.44 -7.38 7.27
C VAL A 343 -11.55 -6.50 6.71
N ARG A 344 -11.70 -6.54 5.39
CA ARG A 344 -12.87 -5.98 4.70
C ARG A 344 -14.01 -6.99 4.77
N GLU A 345 -15.14 -6.58 5.33
CA GLU A 345 -16.38 -7.37 5.35
C GLU A 345 -17.44 -6.69 4.45
N ILE A 346 -18.15 -7.49 3.65
CA ILE A 346 -19.29 -7.03 2.86
C ILE A 346 -20.56 -7.47 3.57
N THR A 347 -21.42 -6.51 3.89
CA THR A 347 -22.74 -6.76 4.46
C THR A 347 -23.81 -6.63 3.37
N GLU A 348 -24.91 -7.38 3.48
CA GLU A 348 -26.01 -7.39 2.48
C GLU A 348 -26.60 -6.00 2.19
N LYS A 349 -26.40 -5.00 3.06
CA LYS A 349 -26.82 -3.61 2.82
C LYS A 349 -25.93 -2.82 1.85
N GLY A 350 -24.82 -3.40 1.38
CA GLY A 350 -23.82 -2.74 0.55
C GLY A 350 -23.53 -3.42 -0.80
N ALA A 351 -24.23 -4.50 -1.15
CA ALA A 351 -24.32 -5.04 -2.52
C ALA A 351 -25.51 -4.39 -3.23
#